data_AF-A0A3B8TY86-F1
#
_entry.id   AF-A0A3B8TY86-F1
#
_cell.length_a   1.000
_cell.length_b   1.000
_cell.length_c   1.000
_cell.angle_alpha   90.00
_cell.angle_beta   90.00
_cell.angle_gamma   90.00
#
_symmetry.space_group_name_H-M   'P 1'
#
loop_
_entity.id
_entity.type
_entity.pdbx_description
1 polymer ?
#
loop_
_entity_poly.entity_id
_entity_poly.type
_entity_poly.pdbx_seq_one_letter_code
_entity_poly.pdbx_strand_id
1 'polypeptide(L)'
;NRDADRQRDFDSSDRCMNPVSTAAILGSSAFMVILGVPPVTKRLIAFALGNEAIMEFSAFTFENLKGSMISLVIGAAVYLLFVRRVLLREDSYVNLWPEKLDLEEGLYRPALTKWIPAVMIAAASVFGENRILTPFCKGVLTAWEKLAYIVSVSTDSLILGIRRTVLRERKVRRTGVGQLSRLRMLREGTAEAASPIIRNFTFALLMTCLGILVILGVLLIAILGVNA
;
A
#
# COMPACT_ATOMS: atom_id res chain seq x y z
N ASN A 1 -8.30 19.73 -24.64
CA ASN A 1 -9.66 20.33 -24.55
C ASN A 1 -9.88 21.09 -25.86
N ARG A 2 -10.78 20.67 -26.75
CA ARG A 2 -10.96 21.26 -28.11
C ARG A 2 -12.28 22.03 -28.26
N ASP A 3 -12.97 22.27 -27.15
CA ASP A 3 -14.30 22.86 -27.13
C ASP A 3 -14.17 24.39 -27.13
N ALA A 4 -14.27 24.99 -28.32
CA ALA A 4 -13.99 26.41 -28.55
C ALA A 4 -14.92 27.33 -27.76
N ASP A 5 -16.17 26.89 -27.54
CA ASP A 5 -17.17 27.68 -26.82
C ASP A 5 -16.88 27.72 -25.31
N ARG A 6 -16.44 26.62 -24.70
CA ARG A 6 -16.00 26.63 -23.30
C ARG A 6 -14.75 27.45 -23.07
N GLN A 7 -13.82 27.47 -24.02
CA GLN A 7 -12.61 28.27 -23.90
C GLN A 7 -12.95 29.76 -23.89
N ARG A 8 -13.89 30.20 -24.74
CA ARG A 8 -14.41 31.58 -24.73
C ARG A 8 -15.07 31.96 -23.41
N ASP A 9 -15.83 31.05 -22.81
CA ASP A 9 -16.45 31.30 -21.50
C ASP A 9 -15.38 31.52 -20.41
N PHE A 10 -14.29 30.75 -20.42
CA PHE A 10 -13.18 30.93 -19.48
C PHE A 10 -12.37 32.20 -19.77
N ASP A 11 -12.08 32.49 -21.04
CA ASP A 11 -11.34 33.67 -21.49
C ASP A 11 -12.13 34.98 -21.27
N SER A 12 -13.47 34.91 -21.21
CA SER A 12 -14.33 36.06 -20.91
C SER A 12 -14.22 36.56 -19.46
N SER A 13 -13.64 35.74 -18.57
CA SER A 13 -13.47 36.09 -17.16
C SER A 13 -12.07 36.66 -16.92
N ASP A 14 -11.97 37.96 -16.64
CA ASP A 14 -10.70 38.63 -16.27
C ASP A 14 -10.04 38.03 -15.00
N ARG A 15 -10.79 37.21 -14.26
CA ARG A 15 -10.36 36.59 -13.02
C ARG A 15 -9.81 35.20 -13.30
N CYS A 16 -8.53 35.15 -13.66
CA CYS A 16 -7.79 33.91 -13.92
C CYS A 16 -7.79 32.90 -12.74
N MET A 17 -8.13 33.30 -11.51
CA MET A 17 -8.11 32.39 -10.35
C MET A 17 -9.13 32.76 -9.26
N ASN A 18 -9.77 31.74 -8.68
CA ASN A 18 -10.66 31.87 -7.52
C ASN A 18 -9.83 32.30 -6.29
N PRO A 19 -10.30 33.25 -5.44
CA PRO A 19 -9.61 33.65 -4.21
C PRO A 19 -9.18 32.50 -3.31
N VAL A 20 -9.92 31.38 -3.29
CA VAL A 20 -9.54 30.18 -2.51
C VAL A 20 -8.29 29.52 -3.08
N SER A 21 -8.22 29.36 -4.41
CA SER A 21 -7.04 28.80 -5.09
C SER A 21 -5.84 29.73 -4.96
N THR A 22 -6.05 31.05 -5.04
CA THR A 22 -5.02 32.06 -4.79
C THR A 22 -4.47 31.96 -3.37
N ALA A 23 -5.34 31.83 -2.37
CA ALA A 23 -4.92 31.64 -0.98
C ALA A 23 -4.19 30.31 -0.77
N ALA A 24 -4.61 29.22 -1.43
CA ALA A 24 -3.95 27.92 -1.34
C ALA A 24 -2.54 27.97 -1.95
N ILE A 25 -2.38 28.60 -3.11
CA ILE A 25 -1.09 28.74 -3.79
C ILE A 25 -0.18 29.68 -3.00
N LEU A 26 -0.66 30.88 -2.63
CA LEU A 26 0.13 31.82 -1.83
C LEU A 26 0.49 31.24 -0.46
N GLY A 27 -0.45 30.56 0.20
CA GLY A 27 -0.24 29.92 1.49
C GLY A 27 0.81 28.81 1.42
N SER A 28 0.72 27.92 0.43
CA SER A 28 1.70 26.85 0.23
C SER A 28 3.08 27.39 -0.17
N SER A 29 3.16 28.41 -1.04
CA SER A 29 4.43 29.06 -1.38
C SER A 29 5.04 29.79 -0.19
N ALA A 30 4.23 30.51 0.58
CA ALA A 30 4.69 31.24 1.75
C ALA A 30 5.15 30.27 2.84
N PHE A 31 4.47 29.15 3.02
CA PHE A 31 4.89 28.09 3.94
C PHE A 31 6.29 27.55 3.60
N MET A 32 6.56 27.29 2.32
CA MET A 32 7.90 26.87 1.87
C MET A 32 8.97 27.95 2.13
N VAL A 33 8.65 29.23 1.89
CA VAL A 33 9.56 30.33 2.20
C VAL A 33 9.84 30.42 3.70
N ILE A 34 8.81 30.31 4.54
CA ILE A 34 8.92 30.34 6.01
C ILE A 34 9.76 29.16 6.51
N LEU A 35 9.58 27.96 5.95
CA LEU A 35 10.40 26.79 6.27
C LEU A 35 11.88 26.96 5.87
N GLY A 36 12.17 27.74 4.84
CA GLY A 36 13.54 28.05 4.42
C GLY A 36 14.25 29.06 5.33
N VAL A 37 13.52 29.80 6.17
CA VAL A 37 14.12 30.82 7.06
C VAL A 37 15.00 30.13 8.11
N PRO A 38 16.32 30.43 8.18
CA PRO A 38 17.28 29.68 9.00
C PRO A 38 16.88 29.41 10.47
N PRO A 39 16.34 30.38 11.24
CA PRO A 39 15.89 30.10 12.61
C PRO A 39 14.69 29.14 12.69
N VAL A 40 13.82 29.10 11.67
CA VAL A 40 12.66 28.19 11.63
C VAL A 40 13.14 26.78 11.29
N THR A 41 13.98 26.64 10.26
CA THR A 41 14.54 25.36 9.84
C THR A 41 15.33 24.70 10.96
N LYS A 42 16.20 25.46 11.65
CA LYS A 42 17.01 24.95 12.77
C LYS A 42 16.14 24.41 13.92
N ARG A 43 15.09 25.15 14.31
CA ARG A 43 14.14 24.70 15.35
C ARG A 43 13.36 23.46 14.94
N LEU A 44 12.95 23.36 13.67
CA LEU A 44 12.23 22.20 13.16
C LEU A 44 13.11 20.95 13.09
N ILE A 45 14.36 21.11 12.64
CA ILE A 45 15.37 20.03 12.60
C ILE A 45 15.68 19.57 14.03
N ALA A 46 15.90 20.50 14.97
CA ALA A 46 16.14 20.18 16.37
C ALA A 46 14.95 19.43 17.00
N PHE A 47 13.72 19.83 16.69
CA PHE A 47 12.50 19.12 17.11
C PHE A 47 12.39 17.72 16.49
N ALA A 48 12.72 17.57 15.20
CA ALA A 48 12.58 16.31 14.47
C ALA A 48 13.67 15.27 14.78
N LEU A 49 14.91 15.71 15.02
CA LEU A 49 16.08 14.85 15.22
C LEU A 49 16.56 14.76 16.67
N GLY A 50 16.04 15.59 17.58
CA GLY A 50 16.37 15.54 19.01
C GLY A 50 17.83 15.89 19.36
N ASN A 51 18.59 16.43 18.40
CA ASN A 51 19.98 16.83 18.56
C ASN A 51 20.22 18.20 17.90
N GLU A 52 20.90 19.10 18.63
CA GLU A 52 21.33 20.43 18.15
C GLU A 52 22.52 20.33 17.18
N ALA A 53 23.17 19.17 17.15
CA ALA A 53 24.41 18.98 16.43
C ALA A 53 24.16 18.42 15.03
N ILE A 54 24.81 19.07 14.06
CA ILE A 54 25.11 18.58 12.71
C ILE A 54 24.02 18.90 11.68
N MET A 55 23.94 20.17 11.28
CA MET A 55 24.22 20.60 9.91
C MET A 55 24.10 22.13 9.88
N GLU A 56 25.22 22.82 9.95
CA GLU A 56 25.29 24.27 9.75
C GLU A 56 25.16 24.58 8.25
N PHE A 57 24.03 24.18 7.66
CA PHE A 57 23.73 24.44 6.26
C PHE A 57 23.17 25.86 6.12
N SER A 58 24.05 26.82 5.83
CA SER A 58 23.65 28.19 5.54
C SER A 58 23.17 28.31 4.09
N ALA A 59 21.93 27.90 3.84
CA ALA A 59 21.27 27.94 2.53
C ALA A 59 21.27 29.36 1.91
N PHE A 60 21.12 30.39 2.76
CA PHE A 60 21.02 31.80 2.37
C PHE A 60 22.35 32.56 2.48
N THR A 61 23.47 31.94 2.10
CA THR A 61 24.76 32.63 2.00
C THR A 61 24.90 33.27 0.62
N PHE A 62 25.54 34.44 0.53
CA PHE A 62 25.75 35.14 -0.75
C PHE A 62 26.44 34.27 -1.80
N GLU A 63 27.38 33.41 -1.37
CA GLU A 63 28.05 32.44 -2.25
C GLU A 63 27.07 31.43 -2.86
N ASN A 64 26.12 30.91 -2.07
CA ASN A 64 25.11 29.95 -2.51
C ASN A 64 24.02 30.61 -3.38
N LEU A 65 23.68 31.87 -3.11
CA LEU A 65 22.67 32.62 -3.86
C LEU A 65 23.17 33.12 -5.22
N LYS A 66 24.48 33.27 -5.38
CA LYS A 66 25.07 33.74 -6.64
C LYS A 66 24.69 32.84 -7.82
N GLY A 67 24.72 31.52 -7.64
CA GLY A 67 24.32 30.56 -8.67
C GLY A 67 22.85 30.72 -9.07
N SER A 68 21.97 30.84 -8.06
CA SER A 68 20.53 31.06 -8.27
C SER A 68 20.24 32.39 -8.96
N MET A 69 20.93 33.47 -8.58
CA MET A 69 20.76 34.79 -9.19
C MET A 69 21.15 34.77 -10.67
N ILE A 70 22.29 34.16 -11.02
CA ILE A 70 22.73 34.03 -12.41
C ILE A 70 21.70 33.23 -13.22
N SER A 71 21.21 32.11 -12.69
CA SER A 71 20.16 31.32 -13.35
C SER A 71 18.86 32.12 -13.54
N LEU A 72 18.48 32.93 -12.56
CA LEU A 72 17.27 33.75 -12.64
C LEU A 72 17.41 34.84 -13.71
N VAL A 73 18.56 35.50 -13.78
CA VAL A 73 18.86 36.50 -14.81
C VAL A 73 18.88 35.87 -16.21
N ILE A 74 19.52 34.70 -16.36
CA ILE A 74 19.52 33.98 -17.65
C ILE A 74 18.09 33.57 -18.03
N GLY A 75 17.33 32.99 -17.10
CA GLY A 75 15.93 32.61 -17.34
C GLY A 75 15.06 33.80 -17.73
N ALA A 76 15.21 34.93 -17.03
CA ALA A 76 14.50 36.17 -17.36
C ALA A 76 14.89 36.73 -18.73
N ALA A 77 16.19 36.69 -19.07
CA ALA A 77 16.68 37.11 -20.39
C ALA A 77 16.12 36.20 -21.49
N VAL A 78 16.14 34.88 -21.32
CA VAL A 78 15.55 33.92 -22.27
C VAL A 78 14.05 34.17 -22.42
N TYR A 79 13.32 34.38 -21.33
CA TYR A 79 11.89 34.68 -21.39
C TYR A 79 11.60 35.97 -22.16
N LEU A 80 12.27 37.07 -21.81
CA LEU A 80 12.00 38.38 -22.43
C LEU A 80 12.49 38.45 -23.89
N LEU A 81 13.63 37.83 -24.20
CA LEU A 81 14.26 37.94 -25.53
C LEU A 81 13.84 36.85 -26.50
N PHE A 82 13.55 35.62 -26.02
CA PHE A 82 13.18 34.51 -26.87
C PHE A 82 11.68 34.20 -26.76
N VAL A 83 11.16 33.90 -25.56
CA VAL A 83 9.75 33.50 -25.40
C VAL A 83 8.81 34.63 -25.83
N ARG A 84 8.97 35.83 -25.26
CA ARG A 84 8.06 36.96 -25.52
C ARG A 84 8.18 37.52 -26.94
N ARG A 85 9.36 37.44 -27.56
CA ARG A 85 9.59 37.98 -28.91
C ARG A 85 9.31 36.97 -30.02
N VAL A 86 9.57 35.68 -29.79
CA VAL A 86 9.52 34.63 -30.83
C VAL A 86 8.29 33.74 -30.68
N LEU A 87 7.98 33.30 -29.46
CA LEU A 87 6.90 32.34 -29.21
C LEU A 87 5.55 33.01 -29.00
N LEU A 88 5.49 34.30 -28.66
CA LEU A 88 4.23 35.03 -28.48
C LEU A 88 3.92 35.87 -29.74
N ARG A 89 2.80 35.60 -30.41
CA ARG A 89 2.27 36.44 -31.50
C ARG A 89 0.79 36.69 -31.26
N GLU A 90 0.36 37.95 -31.39
CA GLU A 90 -1.05 38.34 -31.27
C GLU A 90 -1.68 37.81 -29.96
N ASP A 91 -0.93 37.93 -28.85
CA ASP A 91 -1.29 37.41 -27.52
C ASP A 91 -1.57 35.89 -27.43
N SER A 92 -1.18 35.14 -28.46
CA SER A 92 -1.24 33.67 -28.50
C SER A 92 0.16 33.06 -28.56
N TYR A 93 0.35 31.94 -27.86
CA TYR A 93 1.59 31.18 -27.95
C TYR A 93 1.60 30.35 -29.25
N VAL A 94 2.55 30.64 -30.12
CA VAL A 94 2.77 29.92 -31.37
C VAL A 94 3.66 28.72 -31.08
N ASN A 95 3.22 27.54 -31.52
CA ASN A 95 4.08 26.36 -31.49
C ASN A 95 5.04 26.39 -32.69
N LEU A 96 6.29 26.81 -32.45
CA LEU A 96 7.37 26.74 -33.44
C LEU A 96 8.14 25.42 -33.38
N TRP A 97 7.76 24.51 -32.48
CA TRP A 97 8.48 23.26 -32.28
C TRP A 97 8.15 22.26 -33.39
N PRO A 98 9.17 21.63 -34.02
CA PRO A 98 8.92 20.68 -35.09
C PRO A 98 8.24 19.42 -34.55
N GLU A 99 7.20 18.95 -35.25
CA GLU A 99 6.38 17.79 -34.85
C GLU A 99 7.21 16.53 -34.55
N LYS A 100 8.36 16.36 -35.22
CA LYS A 100 9.24 15.20 -35.01
C LYS A 100 9.98 15.21 -33.67
N LEU A 101 10.19 16.37 -33.08
CA LEU A 101 10.78 16.51 -31.73
C LEU A 101 9.71 16.71 -30.67
N ASP A 102 8.43 16.68 -31.02
CA ASP A 102 7.38 16.75 -30.04
C ASP A 102 7.40 15.46 -29.21
N LEU A 103 7.99 15.58 -28.01
CA LEU A 103 8.09 14.49 -27.05
C LEU A 103 6.72 14.00 -26.62
N GLU A 104 5.68 14.84 -26.66
CA GLU A 104 4.33 14.42 -26.31
C GLU A 104 3.84 13.33 -27.26
N GLU A 105 3.80 13.63 -28.55
CA GLU A 105 3.30 12.69 -29.55
C GLU A 105 4.28 11.55 -29.84
N GLY A 106 5.59 11.85 -29.83
CA GLY A 106 6.62 10.86 -30.15
C GLY A 106 6.92 9.86 -29.04
N LEU A 107 6.90 10.30 -27.77
CA LEU A 107 7.34 9.47 -26.63
C LEU A 107 6.26 9.33 -25.55
N TYR A 108 5.73 10.42 -25.02
CA TYR A 108 4.85 10.37 -23.84
C TYR A 108 3.51 9.70 -24.14
N ARG A 109 2.83 10.11 -25.22
CA ARG A 109 1.54 9.54 -25.62
C ARG A 109 1.65 8.05 -25.89
N PRO A 110 2.57 7.54 -26.75
CA PRO A 110 2.70 6.10 -26.97
C PRO A 110 3.18 5.34 -25.72
N ALA A 111 4.07 5.92 -24.90
CA ALA A 111 4.48 5.28 -23.66
C ALA A 111 3.30 5.11 -22.69
N LEU A 112 2.53 6.16 -22.44
CA LEU A 112 1.40 6.16 -21.51
C LEU A 112 0.20 5.38 -22.01
N THR A 113 -0.09 5.41 -23.32
CA THR A 113 -1.30 4.79 -23.87
C THR A 113 -1.09 3.38 -24.41
N LYS A 114 0.13 3.03 -24.85
CA LYS A 114 0.41 1.72 -25.47
C LYS A 114 1.39 0.91 -24.65
N TRP A 115 2.59 1.42 -24.39
CA TRP A 115 3.66 0.59 -23.82
C TRP A 115 3.41 0.24 -22.35
N ILE A 116 3.11 1.24 -21.51
CA ILE A 116 2.85 1.04 -20.09
C ILE A 116 1.63 0.14 -19.89
N PRO A 117 0.47 0.38 -20.52
CA PRO A 117 -0.67 -0.52 -20.42
C PRO A 117 -0.35 -1.92 -20.94
N ALA A 118 0.39 -2.07 -22.04
CA ALA A 118 0.75 -3.39 -22.57
C ALA A 118 1.63 -4.18 -21.60
N VAL A 119 2.64 -3.54 -20.99
CA VAL A 119 3.50 -4.19 -19.97
C VAL A 119 2.68 -4.54 -18.73
N MET A 120 1.82 -3.64 -18.27
CA MET A 120 0.95 -3.89 -17.12
C MET A 120 -0.06 -4.99 -17.39
N ILE A 121 -0.62 -5.07 -18.60
CA ILE A 121 -1.53 -6.16 -19.01
C ILE A 121 -0.77 -7.48 -19.12
N ALA A 122 0.45 -7.48 -19.66
CA ALA A 122 1.29 -8.67 -19.74
C ALA A 122 1.72 -9.15 -18.34
N ALA A 123 2.06 -8.24 -17.44
CA ALA A 123 2.33 -8.57 -16.05
C ALA A 123 1.06 -9.10 -15.35
N ALA A 124 -0.07 -8.40 -15.54
CA ALA A 124 -1.35 -8.81 -14.96
C ALA A 124 -1.85 -10.14 -15.53
N SER A 125 -1.57 -10.50 -16.77
CA SER A 125 -1.97 -11.81 -17.32
C SER A 125 -1.18 -12.96 -16.69
N VAL A 126 0.10 -12.76 -16.36
CA VAL A 126 0.91 -13.76 -15.64
C VAL A 126 0.32 -14.06 -14.25
N PHE A 127 -0.25 -13.07 -13.58
CA PHE A 127 -0.84 -13.24 -12.24
C PHE A 127 -2.35 -13.55 -12.26
N GLY A 128 -3.08 -12.97 -13.19
CA GLY A 128 -4.54 -13.04 -13.27
C GLY A 128 -5.06 -14.24 -14.06
N GLU A 129 -4.31 -14.70 -15.06
CA GLU A 129 -4.58 -16.00 -15.66
C GLU A 129 -3.98 -17.03 -14.73
N ASN A 130 -4.85 -17.73 -13.99
CA ASN A 130 -4.54 -18.80 -13.05
C ASN A 130 -3.68 -19.90 -13.68
N ARG A 131 -2.40 -19.62 -13.93
CA ARG A 131 -1.43 -20.50 -14.58
C ARG A 131 -0.36 -20.90 -13.58
N ILE A 132 -0.10 -20.05 -12.59
CA ILE A 132 0.82 -20.29 -11.47
C ILE A 132 0.02 -20.61 -10.20
N LEU A 133 -1.04 -19.86 -9.92
CA LEU A 133 -1.78 -19.97 -8.66
C LEU A 133 -2.61 -21.27 -8.57
N THR A 134 -3.22 -21.75 -9.66
CA THR A 134 -4.00 -23.00 -9.67
C THR A 134 -3.17 -24.27 -9.53
N PRO A 135 -2.04 -24.49 -10.23
CA PRO A 135 -1.22 -25.67 -9.97
C PRO A 135 -0.60 -25.61 -8.58
N PHE A 136 -0.23 -24.41 -8.10
CA PHE A 136 0.29 -24.22 -6.76
C PHE A 136 -0.76 -24.56 -5.68
N CYS A 137 -1.96 -23.98 -5.75
CA CYS A 137 -3.05 -24.29 -4.81
C CYS A 137 -3.47 -25.76 -4.88
N LYS A 138 -3.56 -26.36 -6.07
CA LYS A 138 -3.84 -27.81 -6.18
C LYS A 138 -2.74 -28.64 -5.52
N GLY A 139 -1.46 -28.32 -5.77
CA GLY A 139 -0.33 -29.00 -5.14
C GLY A 139 -0.34 -28.90 -3.62
N VAL A 140 -0.58 -27.70 -3.09
CA VAL A 140 -0.66 -27.43 -1.65
C VAL A 140 -1.86 -28.15 -1.02
N LEU A 141 -3.03 -28.10 -1.66
CA LEU A 141 -4.24 -28.78 -1.15
C LEU A 141 -4.06 -30.30 -1.14
N THR A 142 -3.51 -30.90 -2.21
CA THR A 142 -3.24 -32.34 -2.24
C THR A 142 -2.18 -32.75 -1.21
N ALA A 143 -1.18 -31.91 -0.96
CA ALA A 143 -0.23 -32.15 0.12
C ALA A 143 -0.91 -32.07 1.49
N TRP A 144 -1.78 -31.09 1.70
CA TRP A 144 -2.54 -30.92 2.94
C TRP A 144 -3.49 -32.10 3.20
N GLU A 145 -4.19 -32.59 2.18
CA GLU A 145 -5.06 -33.77 2.26
C GLU A 145 -4.27 -35.02 2.69
N LYS A 146 -3.08 -35.24 2.12
CA LYS A 146 -2.20 -36.35 2.52
C LYS A 146 -1.73 -36.21 3.96
N LEU A 147 -1.36 -35.00 4.36
CA LEU A 147 -0.90 -34.71 5.72
C LEU A 147 -2.04 -34.93 6.74
N ALA A 148 -3.24 -34.43 6.43
CA ALA A 148 -4.43 -34.64 7.24
C ALA A 148 -4.78 -36.13 7.35
N TYR A 149 -4.70 -36.89 6.25
CA TYR A 149 -4.93 -38.33 6.25
C TYR A 149 -3.95 -39.07 7.18
N ILE A 150 -2.65 -38.75 7.12
CA ILE A 150 -1.63 -39.35 8.00
C ILE A 150 -1.93 -39.04 9.47
N VAL A 151 -2.30 -37.79 9.78
CA VAL A 151 -2.64 -37.37 11.14
C VAL A 151 -3.89 -38.09 11.64
N SER A 152 -4.92 -38.24 10.81
CA SER A 152 -6.14 -38.98 11.17
C SER A 152 -5.85 -40.46 11.46
N VAL A 153 -5.09 -41.13 10.59
CA VAL A 153 -4.72 -42.54 10.78
C VAL A 153 -3.86 -42.74 12.03
N SER A 154 -2.95 -41.79 12.32
CA SER A 154 -2.16 -41.79 13.56
C SER A 154 -3.06 -41.66 14.79
N THR A 155 -4.06 -40.78 14.73
CA THR A 155 -5.00 -40.54 15.84
C THR A 155 -5.83 -41.79 16.13
N ASP A 156 -6.34 -42.48 15.10
CA ASP A 156 -7.09 -43.74 15.27
C ASP A 156 -6.22 -44.85 15.88
N SER A 157 -4.96 -44.93 15.45
CA SER A 157 -3.98 -45.88 15.99
C SER A 157 -3.66 -45.59 17.47
N LEU A 158 -3.54 -44.30 17.82
CA LEU A 158 -3.30 -43.85 19.18
C LEU A 158 -4.51 -44.13 20.09
N ILE A 159 -5.73 -43.89 19.61
CA ILE A 159 -6.97 -44.22 20.33
C ILE A 159 -7.07 -45.72 20.60
N LEU A 160 -6.78 -46.56 19.59
CA LEU A 160 -6.76 -48.00 19.74
C LEU A 160 -5.67 -48.47 20.72
N GLY A 161 -4.51 -47.80 20.73
CA GLY A 161 -3.44 -48.03 21.69
C GLY A 161 -3.88 -47.72 23.13
N ILE A 162 -4.47 -46.56 23.35
CA ILE A 162 -4.98 -46.13 24.68
C ILE A 162 -6.09 -47.05 25.18
N ARG A 163 -6.99 -47.49 24.29
CA ARG A 163 -8.02 -48.49 24.60
C ARG A 163 -7.43 -49.82 25.04
N ARG A 164 -6.25 -50.17 24.53
CA ARG A 164 -5.57 -51.42 24.85
C ARG A 164 -4.76 -51.36 26.14
N THR A 165 -4.27 -50.18 26.52
CA THR A 165 -3.36 -50.00 27.67
C THR A 165 -4.04 -49.44 28.92
N VAL A 166 -4.98 -48.50 28.81
CA VAL A 166 -5.50 -47.75 29.97
C VAL A 166 -7.01 -47.93 30.21
N LEU A 167 -7.80 -48.12 29.15
CA LEU A 167 -9.27 -48.22 29.24
C LEU A 167 -9.77 -49.64 28.94
N ARG A 168 -9.68 -50.53 29.94
CA ARG A 168 -10.41 -51.81 29.87
C ARG A 168 -11.91 -51.52 29.94
N GLU A 169 -12.56 -51.53 28.79
CA GLU A 169 -13.99 -51.26 28.69
C GLU A 169 -14.81 -52.23 29.54
N ARG A 170 -15.41 -51.69 30.62
CA ARG A 170 -16.50 -52.36 31.31
C ARG A 170 -17.73 -52.22 30.40
N LYS A 171 -18.17 -53.30 29.74
CA LYS A 171 -19.45 -53.37 29.02
C LYS A 171 -20.55 -52.84 29.95
N VAL A 172 -21.05 -51.64 29.68
CA VAL A 172 -22.21 -51.09 30.39
C VAL A 172 -23.43 -51.90 29.93
N ARG A 173 -23.94 -52.73 30.85
CA ARG A 173 -25.22 -53.44 30.70
C ARG A 173 -26.29 -52.38 30.44
N ARG A 174 -26.88 -52.37 29.24
CA ARG A 174 -28.07 -51.58 28.92
C ARG A 174 -29.17 -51.96 29.92
N THR A 175 -29.34 -51.14 30.94
CA THR A 175 -30.39 -51.33 31.95
C THR A 175 -31.10 -49.99 32.11
N GLY A 176 -32.38 -49.96 31.73
CA GLY A 176 -33.37 -48.94 32.09
C GLY A 176 -33.12 -47.51 31.55
N VAL A 177 -33.42 -47.27 30.27
CA VAL A 177 -33.49 -45.90 29.71
C VAL A 177 -34.96 -45.47 29.69
N GLY A 178 -35.44 -44.88 30.80
CA GLY A 178 -36.78 -44.27 30.88
C GLY A 178 -36.75 -42.75 31.09
N GLN A 179 -35.76 -42.21 31.80
CA GLN A 179 -35.74 -40.78 32.18
C GLN A 179 -34.44 -40.03 31.82
N LEU A 180 -33.36 -40.74 31.48
CA LEU A 180 -32.07 -40.14 31.10
C LEU A 180 -32.00 -39.70 29.63
N SER A 181 -33.08 -39.84 28.86
CA SER A 181 -33.14 -39.56 27.42
C SER A 181 -33.13 -38.08 27.08
N ARG A 182 -33.80 -37.22 27.87
CA ARG A 182 -33.93 -35.78 27.56
C ARG A 182 -32.64 -34.99 27.76
N LEU A 183 -31.91 -35.26 28.85
CA LEU A 183 -30.62 -34.60 29.11
C LEU A 183 -29.53 -35.06 28.12
N ARG A 184 -29.56 -36.33 27.70
CA ARG A 184 -28.66 -36.82 26.65
C ARG A 184 -29.01 -36.21 25.31
N MET A 185 -30.29 -36.17 24.93
CA MET A 185 -30.73 -35.55 23.68
C MET A 185 -30.42 -34.04 23.62
N LEU A 186 -30.49 -33.32 24.75
CA LEU A 186 -30.06 -31.91 24.84
C LEU A 186 -28.53 -31.74 24.80
N ARG A 187 -27.77 -32.67 25.40
CA ARG A 187 -26.30 -32.63 25.38
C ARG A 187 -25.73 -33.08 24.03
N GLU A 188 -26.36 -34.05 23.38
CA GLU A 188 -26.04 -34.53 22.04
C GLU A 188 -26.43 -33.47 21.00
N GLY A 189 -27.60 -32.84 21.14
CA GLY A 189 -28.01 -31.71 20.29
C GLY A 189 -27.10 -30.48 20.44
N THR A 190 -26.62 -30.17 21.65
CA THR A 190 -25.63 -29.09 21.85
C THR A 190 -24.23 -29.48 21.40
N ALA A 191 -23.80 -30.74 21.55
CA ALA A 191 -22.49 -31.20 21.07
C ALA A 191 -22.42 -31.27 19.53
N GLU A 192 -23.49 -31.72 18.86
CA GLU A 192 -23.58 -31.74 17.41
C GLU A 192 -23.61 -30.32 16.84
N ALA A 193 -24.37 -29.40 17.46
CA ALA A 193 -24.41 -27.99 17.08
C ALA A 193 -23.13 -27.22 17.43
N ALA A 194 -22.40 -27.62 18.47
CA ALA A 194 -21.15 -26.99 18.87
C ALA A 194 -19.95 -27.49 18.06
N SER A 195 -20.00 -28.70 17.48
CA SER A 195 -18.86 -29.25 16.73
C SER A 195 -18.36 -28.38 15.55
N PRO A 196 -19.21 -27.72 14.74
CA PRO A 196 -18.76 -26.83 13.68
C PRO A 196 -18.25 -25.50 14.26
N ILE A 197 -18.89 -25.00 15.31
CA ILE A 197 -18.53 -23.76 16.01
C ILE A 197 -17.16 -23.91 16.66
N ILE A 198 -16.92 -25.02 17.39
CA ILE A 198 -15.65 -25.32 18.06
C ILE A 198 -14.54 -25.49 17.04
N ARG A 199 -14.77 -26.18 15.91
CA ARG A 199 -13.76 -26.32 14.86
C ARG A 199 -13.37 -24.98 14.24
N ASN A 200 -14.35 -24.10 14.00
CA ASN A 200 -14.09 -22.74 13.51
C ASN A 200 -13.42 -21.86 14.57
N PHE A 201 -13.76 -22.05 15.85
CA PHE A 201 -13.22 -21.30 16.97
C PHE A 201 -11.78 -21.68 17.30
N THR A 202 -11.44 -22.98 17.28
CA THR A 202 -10.06 -23.45 17.46
C THR A 202 -9.17 -22.98 16.31
N PHE A 203 -9.68 -22.98 15.07
CA PHE A 203 -8.96 -22.40 13.94
C PHE A 203 -8.73 -20.89 14.10
N ALA A 204 -9.76 -20.15 14.53
CA ALA A 204 -9.65 -18.71 14.78
C ALA A 204 -8.63 -18.39 15.89
N LEU A 205 -8.63 -19.15 16.99
CA LEU A 205 -7.67 -19.01 18.10
C LEU A 205 -6.23 -19.37 17.69
N LEU A 206 -6.07 -20.36 16.80
CA LEU A 206 -4.75 -20.74 16.27
C LEU A 206 -4.21 -19.61 15.37
N MET A 207 -5.05 -19.04 14.51
CA MET A 207 -4.69 -17.90 13.66
C MET A 207 -4.33 -16.66 14.47
N THR A 208 -5.05 -16.36 15.56
CA THR A 208 -4.70 -15.22 16.43
C THR A 208 -3.41 -15.46 17.20
N CYS A 209 -3.17 -16.67 17.72
CA CYS A 209 -1.89 -17.02 18.34
C CYS A 209 -0.71 -16.89 17.36
N LEU A 210 -0.88 -17.35 16.13
CA LEU A 210 0.15 -17.27 15.09
C LEU A 210 0.44 -15.79 14.73
N GLY A 211 -0.60 -14.96 14.62
CA GLY A 211 -0.45 -13.52 14.41
C GLY A 211 0.32 -12.82 15.52
N ILE A 212 0.02 -13.14 16.79
CA ILE A 212 0.73 -12.57 17.94
C ILE A 212 2.22 -12.97 17.93
N LEU A 213 2.54 -14.22 17.60
CA LEU A 213 3.93 -14.70 17.50
C LEU A 213 4.72 -13.97 16.40
N VAL A 214 4.10 -13.70 15.24
CA VAL A 214 4.75 -12.96 14.15
C VAL A 214 5.01 -11.52 14.55
N ILE A 215 4.04 -10.84 15.17
CA ILE A 215 4.21 -9.45 15.64
C ILE A 215 5.32 -9.36 16.68
N LEU A 216 5.35 -10.29 17.62
CA LEU A 216 6.35 -10.33 18.69
C LEU A 216 7.75 -10.65 18.15
N GLY A 217 7.85 -11.51 17.14
CA GLY A 217 9.10 -11.78 16.41
C GLY A 217 9.63 -10.56 15.66
N VAL A 218 8.77 -9.83 14.96
CA VAL A 218 9.15 -8.59 14.25
C VAL A 218 9.62 -7.52 15.25
N LEU A 219 8.91 -7.34 16.37
CA LEU A 219 9.33 -6.42 17.43
C LEU A 219 10.68 -6.81 18.03
N LEU A 220 10.91 -8.10 18.27
CA LEU A 220 12.17 -8.59 18.82
C LEU A 220 13.34 -8.39 17.84
N ILE A 221 13.13 -8.61 16.54
CA ILE A 221 14.12 -8.31 15.49
C ILE A 221 14.38 -6.80 15.42
N ALA A 222 13.36 -5.96 15.50
CA ALA A 222 13.51 -4.51 15.49
C ALA A 222 14.30 -4.01 16.70
N ILE A 223 14.05 -4.54 17.90
CA ILE A 223 14.76 -4.17 19.12
C ILE A 223 16.22 -4.66 19.09
N LEU A 224 16.46 -5.88 18.60
CA LEU A 224 17.82 -6.43 18.47
C LEU A 224 18.61 -5.73 17.36
N GLY A 225 17.96 -5.33 16.26
CA GLY A 225 18.57 -4.59 15.16
C GLY A 225 18.80 -3.10 15.45
N VAL A 226 18.21 -2.56 16.51
CA VAL A 226 18.50 -1.20 17.03
C VAL A 226 19.70 -1.20 17.99
N ASN A 227 20.11 -2.38 18.50
CA ASN A 227 21.21 -2.54 19.44
C ASN A 227 22.51 -3.08 18.80
N ALA A 228 22.62 -3.07 17.47
CA ALA A 228 23.84 -3.35 16.70
C ALA A 228 24.20 -2.14 15.85
#